data_AF-A0A847MFV8-F1
#
_entry.id   AF-A0A847MFV8-F1
#
_cell.length_a   1.000
_cell.length_b   1.000
_cell.length_c   1.000
_cell.angle_alpha   90.00
_cell.angle_beta   90.00
_cell.angle_gamma   90.00
#
_symmetry.space_group_name_H-M   'P 1'
#
loop_
_entity.id
_entity.type
_entity.pdbx_description
1 polymer ?
#
loop_
_entity_poly.entity_id
_entity_poly.type
_entity_poly.pdbx_seq_one_letter_code
_entity_poly.pdbx_strand_id
1 'polypeptide(L)'
;MKKHPLFALEPISILFLVFFLLILSVSAHSLVQNQEWLFNHLSKNQSLTKYTYQVIATYPHDPQAFTQGLIFHKGFLYESTGLYGESSLKKIDLITGNVLLEKKIDEIHFAEGLTLFNNMLIQLTWKSHLGFLYDVDTFEHIGSFEFPYEGWGITHDNKNLIISDGSETLRFLDPNNFLITKEVQVHFNGLMINQLNELEFINGKIYANVWHTDLIIIVDPDDGEVTGWINLIGLEKQSDLSKNVLNGIAFDQTNNRFLVTGKHWPHLYEILLIEDSFVVSNELISR
;
A
#
# COMPACT_ATOMS: atom_id res chain seq x y z
N MET A 1 54.52 -7.71 25.43
CA MET A 1 54.35 -7.69 23.96
C MET A 1 53.60 -8.96 23.53
N LYS A 2 52.28 -8.89 23.32
CA LYS A 2 51.51 -9.96 22.67
C LYS A 2 51.01 -9.40 21.34
N LYS A 3 51.41 -10.01 20.23
CA LYS A 3 50.98 -9.63 18.88
C LYS A 3 49.57 -10.17 18.66
N HIS A 4 48.63 -9.32 18.26
CA HIS A 4 47.35 -9.74 17.68
C HIS A 4 47.58 -10.24 16.24
N PRO A 5 46.93 -11.34 15.80
CA PRO A 5 46.96 -11.71 14.39
C PRO A 5 45.95 -10.85 13.62
N LEU A 6 46.36 -10.32 12.47
CA LEU A 6 45.44 -9.81 11.45
C LEU A 6 44.62 -11.00 10.93
N PHE A 7 43.30 -10.93 11.05
CA PHE A 7 42.40 -11.81 10.30
C PHE A 7 42.47 -11.43 8.82
N ALA A 8 43.07 -12.29 8.00
CA ALA A 8 42.88 -12.24 6.56
C ALA A 8 41.49 -12.79 6.25
N LEU A 9 40.62 -11.96 5.66
CA LEU A 9 39.35 -12.40 5.10
C LEU A 9 39.63 -13.41 3.98
N GLU A 10 39.06 -14.62 4.09
CA GLU A 10 39.23 -15.64 3.05
C GLU A 10 38.60 -15.17 1.71
N PRO A 11 39.14 -15.56 0.55
CA PRO A 11 38.65 -15.12 -0.76
C PRO A 11 37.17 -15.51 -1.04
N ILE A 12 36.64 -16.47 -0.29
CA ILE A 12 35.22 -16.88 -0.35
C ILE A 12 34.29 -15.75 0.15
N SER A 13 34.72 -14.96 1.14
CA SER A 13 33.94 -13.82 1.66
C SER A 13 33.80 -12.67 0.65
N ILE A 14 34.80 -12.45 -0.21
CA ILE A 14 34.78 -11.36 -1.20
C ILE A 14 33.85 -11.71 -2.37
N LEU A 15 33.88 -12.95 -2.85
CA LEU A 15 33.00 -13.40 -3.94
C LEU A 15 31.52 -13.40 -3.52
N PHE A 16 31.23 -13.77 -2.26
CA PHE A 16 29.88 -13.72 -1.68
C PHE A 16 29.38 -12.27 -1.52
N LEU A 17 30.26 -11.35 -1.10
CA LEU A 17 29.95 -9.92 -1.00
C LEU A 17 29.67 -9.31 -2.37
N VAL A 18 30.45 -9.66 -3.40
CA VAL A 18 30.24 -9.19 -4.78
C VAL A 18 28.95 -9.73 -5.37
N PHE A 19 28.61 -11.01 -5.14
CA PHE A 19 27.35 -11.59 -5.61
C PHE A 19 26.13 -10.98 -4.89
N PHE A 20 26.24 -10.73 -3.58
CA PHE A 20 25.20 -10.06 -2.80
C PHE A 20 25.01 -8.59 -3.23
N LEU A 21 26.09 -7.86 -3.50
CA LEU A 21 26.04 -6.51 -4.06
C LEU A 21 25.44 -6.48 -5.47
N LEU A 22 25.72 -7.50 -6.30
CA LEU A 22 25.11 -7.63 -7.63
C LEU A 22 23.60 -7.85 -7.54
N ILE A 23 23.12 -8.74 -6.66
CA ILE A 23 21.68 -8.98 -6.45
C ILE A 23 20.98 -7.72 -5.95
N LEU A 24 21.58 -7.00 -4.99
CA LEU A 24 21.05 -5.71 -4.51
C LEU A 24 20.99 -4.68 -5.64
N SER A 25 22.02 -4.59 -6.49
CA SER A 25 22.03 -3.66 -7.62
C SER A 25 20.97 -3.97 -8.68
N VAL A 26 20.71 -5.26 -8.97
CA VAL A 26 19.67 -5.69 -9.93
C VAL A 26 18.28 -5.41 -9.39
N SER A 27 18.04 -5.68 -8.10
CA SER A 27 16.75 -5.37 -7.46
C SER A 27 16.45 -3.87 -7.48
N ALA A 28 17.39 -3.03 -7.00
CA ALA A 28 17.24 -1.58 -7.04
C ALA A 28 17.03 -1.05 -8.47
N HIS A 29 17.73 -1.62 -9.46
CA HIS A 29 17.54 -1.25 -10.87
C HIS A 29 16.13 -1.59 -11.37
N SER A 30 15.59 -2.76 -11.00
CA SER A 30 14.22 -3.14 -11.37
C SER A 30 13.14 -2.26 -10.72
N LEU A 31 13.34 -1.81 -9.48
CA LEU A 31 12.41 -0.89 -8.81
C LEU A 31 12.37 0.47 -9.49
N VAL A 32 13.56 1.03 -9.77
CA VAL A 32 13.70 2.30 -10.50
C VAL A 32 13.07 2.20 -11.89
N GLN A 33 13.29 1.10 -12.60
CA GLN A 33 12.66 0.87 -13.91
C GLN A 33 11.13 0.79 -13.81
N ASN A 34 10.57 0.15 -12.78
CA ASN A 34 9.12 0.03 -12.61
C ASN A 34 8.47 1.40 -12.34
N GLN A 35 9.02 2.17 -11.40
CA GLN A 35 8.55 3.52 -11.10
C GLN A 35 8.68 4.46 -12.31
N GLU A 36 9.83 4.46 -12.98
CA GLU A 36 10.06 5.31 -14.14
C GLU A 36 9.14 4.92 -15.31
N TRP A 37 8.92 3.62 -15.55
CA TRP A 37 8.01 3.15 -16.57
C TRP A 37 6.57 3.60 -16.29
N LEU A 38 6.03 3.32 -15.10
CA LEU A 38 4.65 3.65 -14.76
C LEU A 38 4.43 5.17 -14.76
N PHE A 39 5.35 5.93 -14.15
CA PHE A 39 5.28 7.38 -14.16
C PHE A 39 5.28 7.93 -15.59
N ASN A 40 6.17 7.46 -16.47
CA ASN A 40 6.24 7.92 -17.85
C ASN A 40 5.00 7.53 -18.67
N HIS A 41 4.42 6.35 -18.40
CA HIS A 41 3.20 5.88 -19.07
C HIS A 41 1.99 6.72 -18.70
N LEU A 42 1.78 6.99 -17.40
CA LEU A 42 0.65 7.78 -16.90
C LEU A 42 0.81 9.28 -17.18
N SER A 43 2.01 9.85 -16.99
CA SER A 43 2.25 11.30 -17.10
C SER A 43 2.11 11.85 -18.52
N LYS A 44 2.35 11.04 -19.55
CA LYS A 44 2.26 11.48 -20.97
C LYS A 44 0.82 11.62 -21.47
N ASN A 45 -0.16 11.03 -20.79
CA ASN A 45 -1.54 11.06 -21.25
C ASN A 45 -2.31 12.25 -20.65
N GLN A 46 -3.10 12.93 -21.49
CA GLN A 46 -3.90 14.09 -21.11
C GLN A 46 -5.31 13.71 -20.61
N SER A 47 -5.75 12.47 -20.85
CA SER A 47 -7.08 11.99 -20.40
C SER A 47 -7.13 11.63 -18.91
N LEU A 48 -5.97 11.35 -18.29
CA LEU A 48 -5.90 11.08 -16.86
C LEU A 48 -5.95 12.38 -16.07
N THR A 49 -6.76 12.37 -15.01
CA THR A 49 -6.65 13.39 -13.98
C THR A 49 -5.35 13.15 -13.20
N LYS A 50 -4.49 14.16 -13.11
CA LYS A 50 -3.19 14.06 -12.46
C LYS A 50 -3.26 14.79 -11.13
N TYR A 51 -2.92 14.12 -10.06
CA TYR A 51 -2.84 14.75 -8.75
C TYR A 51 -1.39 14.77 -8.26
N THR A 52 -1.01 15.88 -7.67
CA THR A 52 0.06 15.94 -6.67
C THR A 52 -0.57 16.15 -5.29
N TYR A 53 0.23 16.47 -4.30
CA TYR A 53 -0.20 16.60 -2.92
C TYR A 53 0.29 17.88 -2.26
N GLN A 54 -0.48 18.35 -1.30
CA GLN A 54 -0.04 19.27 -0.26
C GLN A 54 -0.18 18.55 1.09
N VAL A 55 0.90 18.53 1.89
CA VAL A 55 0.84 18.00 3.26
C VAL A 55 0.05 18.97 4.14
N ILE A 56 -1.03 18.47 4.76
CA ILE A 56 -1.88 19.22 5.68
C ILE A 56 -1.44 18.98 7.12
N ALA A 57 -1.12 17.73 7.45
CA ALA A 57 -0.60 17.35 8.76
C ALA A 57 0.36 16.15 8.64
N THR A 58 1.24 16.03 9.63
CA THR A 58 2.14 14.89 9.79
C THR A 58 1.94 14.33 11.20
N TYR A 59 1.70 13.03 11.27
CA TYR A 59 1.48 12.30 12.51
C TYR A 59 2.60 11.29 12.74
N PRO A 60 2.94 10.95 14.00
CA PRO A 60 3.89 9.89 14.29
C PRO A 60 3.38 8.54 13.77
N HIS A 61 4.26 7.75 13.17
CA HIS A 61 4.01 6.38 12.77
C HIS A 61 5.12 5.47 13.29
N ASP A 62 4.80 4.22 13.61
CA ASP A 62 5.75 3.26 14.15
C ASP A 62 6.76 2.84 13.06
N PRO A 63 8.05 3.19 13.18
CA PRO A 63 9.03 2.84 12.16
C PRO A 63 9.34 1.33 12.11
N GLN A 64 8.84 0.53 13.05
CA GLN A 64 8.90 -0.94 12.97
C GLN A 64 7.68 -1.54 12.26
N ALA A 65 6.62 -0.77 11.99
CA ALA A 65 5.43 -1.27 11.33
C ALA A 65 5.67 -1.51 9.84
N PHE A 66 5.57 -2.76 9.40
CA PHE A 66 5.51 -3.12 7.98
C PHE A 66 4.06 -3.03 7.49
N THR A 67 3.56 -1.82 7.28
CA THR A 67 2.15 -1.54 6.95
C THR A 67 1.68 -2.30 5.71
N GLN A 68 0.57 -3.03 5.84
CA GLN A 68 -0.04 -3.79 4.76
C GLN A 68 -1.54 -3.51 4.55
N GLY A 69 -2.20 -2.90 5.51
CA GLY A 69 -3.57 -2.39 5.37
C GLY A 69 -3.83 -1.28 6.38
N LEU A 70 -4.55 -0.24 5.96
CA LEU A 70 -4.79 0.93 6.78
C LEU A 70 -6.26 1.37 6.67
N ILE A 71 -6.89 1.71 7.79
CA ILE A 71 -8.27 2.21 7.81
C ILE A 71 -8.36 3.36 8.78
N PHE A 72 -9.17 4.37 8.44
CA PHE A 72 -9.60 5.37 9.39
C PHE A 72 -11.07 5.14 9.79
N HIS A 73 -11.33 4.93 11.08
CA HIS A 73 -12.69 4.72 11.59
C HIS A 73 -12.91 5.39 12.94
N LYS A 74 -13.97 6.22 13.03
CA LYS A 74 -14.42 6.89 14.27
C LYS A 74 -13.30 7.58 15.07
N GLY A 75 -12.39 8.28 14.39
CA GLY A 75 -11.31 9.01 15.05
C GLY A 75 -10.01 8.23 15.24
N PHE A 76 -10.01 6.92 14.96
CA PHE A 76 -8.86 6.04 15.15
C PHE A 76 -8.34 5.50 13.83
N LEU A 77 -7.05 5.19 13.81
CA LEU A 77 -6.47 4.36 12.78
C LEU A 77 -6.58 2.88 13.18
N TYR A 78 -6.83 2.03 12.20
CA TYR A 78 -6.70 0.59 12.31
C TYR A 78 -5.66 0.15 11.28
N GLU A 79 -4.69 -0.63 11.72
CA GLU A 79 -3.55 -0.99 10.89
C GLU A 79 -3.28 -2.49 10.96
N SER A 80 -3.06 -3.09 9.80
CA SER A 80 -2.49 -4.42 9.66
C SER A 80 -1.01 -4.29 9.31
N THR A 81 -0.16 -4.96 10.08
CA THR A 81 1.28 -5.04 9.82
C THR A 81 1.65 -6.46 9.43
N GLY A 82 2.55 -6.59 8.45
CA GLY A 82 3.08 -7.86 7.97
C GLY A 82 4.33 -8.35 8.72
N LEU A 83 5.06 -9.25 8.05
CA LEU A 83 6.24 -10.01 8.52
C LEU A 83 5.89 -11.23 9.38
N TYR A 84 6.48 -12.37 9.05
CA TYR A 84 6.32 -13.61 9.83
C TYR A 84 6.86 -13.43 11.24
N GLY A 85 6.08 -13.84 12.25
CA GLY A 85 6.40 -13.65 13.67
C GLY A 85 6.19 -12.23 14.22
N GLU A 86 5.92 -11.24 13.36
CA GLU A 86 5.73 -9.84 13.77
C GLU A 86 4.34 -9.29 13.41
N SER A 87 3.61 -9.99 12.53
CA SER A 87 2.30 -9.58 12.02
C SER A 87 1.32 -9.25 13.13
N SER A 88 0.57 -8.16 12.95
CA SER A 88 -0.35 -7.66 13.97
C SER A 88 -1.54 -6.90 13.38
N LEU A 89 -2.60 -6.81 14.17
CA LEU A 89 -3.72 -5.90 13.98
C LEU A 89 -3.70 -4.88 15.12
N LYS A 90 -3.68 -3.59 14.80
CA LYS A 90 -3.56 -2.49 15.77
C LYS A 90 -4.72 -1.51 15.64
N LYS A 91 -5.19 -0.97 16.76
CA LYS A 91 -5.98 0.27 16.86
C LYS A 91 -5.09 1.36 17.41
N ILE A 92 -5.01 2.49 16.74
CA ILE A 92 -4.00 3.53 16.98
C ILE A 92 -4.69 4.88 17.14
N ASP A 93 -4.25 5.64 18.13
CA ASP A 93 -4.59 7.06 18.25
C ASP A 93 -3.86 7.86 17.16
N LEU A 94 -4.62 8.48 16.24
CA LEU A 94 -4.05 9.18 15.08
C LEU A 94 -3.05 10.28 15.49
N ILE A 95 -3.35 11.04 16.55
CA ILE A 95 -2.58 12.24 16.90
C ILE A 95 -1.25 11.86 17.55
N THR A 96 -1.26 10.87 18.43
CA THR A 96 -0.09 10.47 19.22
C THR A 96 0.70 9.30 18.62
N GLY A 97 0.09 8.52 17.72
CA GLY A 97 0.66 7.27 17.22
C GLY A 97 0.65 6.13 18.25
N ASN A 98 0.01 6.33 19.42
CA ASN A 98 -0.03 5.31 20.46
C ASN A 98 -0.96 4.16 20.07
N VAL A 99 -0.48 2.93 20.25
CA VAL A 99 -1.28 1.72 20.10
C VAL A 99 -2.23 1.60 21.30
N LEU A 100 -3.52 1.61 21.03
CA LEU A 100 -4.60 1.52 22.03
C LEU A 100 -5.07 0.08 22.25
N LEU A 101 -5.01 -0.73 21.19
CA LEU A 101 -5.33 -2.16 21.21
C LEU A 101 -4.46 -2.86 20.16
N GLU A 102 -3.94 -4.03 20.49
CA GLU A 102 -3.14 -4.85 19.59
C GLU A 102 -3.54 -6.31 19.70
N LYS A 103 -3.60 -6.97 18.54
CA LYS A 103 -3.67 -8.42 18.42
C LYS A 103 -2.49 -8.90 17.59
N LYS A 104 -1.65 -9.74 18.19
CA LYS A 104 -0.63 -10.49 17.44
C LYS A 104 -1.29 -11.58 16.60
N ILE A 105 -0.80 -11.74 15.39
CA ILE A 105 -1.19 -12.81 14.47
C ILE A 105 -0.20 -13.97 14.69
N ASP A 106 -0.67 -15.20 14.52
CA ASP A 106 0.18 -16.39 14.65
C ASP A 106 1.40 -16.28 13.73
N GLU A 107 2.56 -16.71 14.22
CA GLU A 107 3.86 -16.51 13.56
C GLU A 107 3.96 -17.14 12.17
N ILE A 108 3.13 -18.14 11.89
CA ILE A 108 3.06 -18.81 10.59
C ILE A 108 2.38 -17.95 9.52
N HIS A 109 1.69 -16.89 9.91
CA HIS A 109 0.95 -16.01 9.00
C HIS A 109 1.68 -14.69 8.80
N PHE A 110 1.75 -14.29 7.54
CA PHE A 110 2.10 -12.94 7.15
C PHE A 110 0.80 -12.20 6.86
N ALA A 111 0.42 -11.27 7.74
CA ALA A 111 -0.80 -10.48 7.58
C ALA A 111 -0.64 -9.40 6.51
N GLU A 112 -1.71 -9.15 5.77
CA GLU A 112 -1.75 -8.26 4.62
C GLU A 112 -2.86 -7.21 4.78
N GLY A 113 -3.65 -6.92 3.74
CA GLY A 113 -4.68 -5.89 3.72
C GLY A 113 -5.72 -6.01 4.82
N LEU A 114 -6.33 -4.87 5.15
CA LEU A 114 -7.33 -4.74 6.21
C LEU A 114 -8.49 -3.87 5.71
N THR A 115 -9.73 -4.32 5.91
CA THR A 115 -10.92 -3.47 5.72
C THR A 115 -11.91 -3.63 6.87
N LEU A 116 -12.84 -2.69 7.03
CA LEU A 116 -13.90 -2.72 8.04
C LEU A 116 -15.25 -2.78 7.36
N PHE A 117 -15.89 -3.94 7.35
CA PHE A 117 -17.20 -4.14 6.74
C PHE A 117 -18.23 -4.54 7.80
N ASN A 118 -19.33 -3.79 7.92
CA ASN A 118 -20.42 -4.09 8.88
C ASN A 118 -19.95 -4.36 10.32
N ASN A 119 -19.07 -3.50 10.86
CA ASN A 119 -18.50 -3.62 12.22
C ASN A 119 -17.56 -4.82 12.43
N MET A 120 -17.12 -5.45 11.35
CA MET A 120 -16.18 -6.57 11.35
C MET A 120 -14.92 -6.18 10.59
N LEU A 121 -13.77 -6.33 11.26
CA LEU A 121 -12.47 -6.17 10.61
C LEU A 121 -12.16 -7.44 9.84
N ILE A 122 -11.71 -7.28 8.59
CA ILE A 122 -11.34 -8.36 7.70
C ILE A 122 -9.87 -8.16 7.33
N GLN A 123 -9.02 -9.11 7.74
CA GLN A 123 -7.57 -9.06 7.53
C GLN A 123 -7.14 -10.21 6.64
N LEU A 124 -6.49 -9.91 5.52
CA LEU A 124 -5.95 -10.93 4.61
C LEU A 124 -4.61 -11.47 5.10
N THR A 125 -4.19 -12.57 4.50
CA THR A 125 -2.84 -13.12 4.62
C THR A 125 -2.20 -13.28 3.24
N TRP A 126 -0.88 -13.20 3.19
CA TRP A 126 -0.14 -13.25 1.92
C TRP A 126 -0.26 -14.61 1.23
N LYS A 127 0.38 -15.64 1.80
CA LYS A 127 0.49 -17.00 1.21
C LYS A 127 -0.24 -18.07 2.00
N SER A 128 -0.89 -17.70 3.10
CA SER A 128 -1.68 -18.64 3.88
C SER A 128 -3.07 -18.87 3.32
N HIS A 129 -3.49 -18.10 2.30
CA HIS A 129 -4.77 -18.30 1.61
C HIS A 129 -5.98 -18.17 2.55
N LEU A 130 -5.84 -17.35 3.60
CA LEU A 130 -6.81 -17.15 4.66
C LEU A 130 -7.14 -15.66 4.84
N GLY A 131 -8.41 -15.38 5.08
CA GLY A 131 -8.89 -14.10 5.58
C GLY A 131 -9.45 -14.29 6.99
N PHE A 132 -9.00 -13.46 7.93
CA PHE A 132 -9.46 -13.48 9.32
C PHE A 132 -10.54 -12.42 9.54
N LEU A 133 -11.53 -12.76 10.35
CA LEU A 133 -12.64 -11.90 10.74
C LEU A 133 -12.51 -11.58 12.23
N TYR A 134 -12.55 -10.30 12.58
CA TYR A 134 -12.45 -9.84 13.97
C TYR A 134 -13.56 -8.85 14.33
N ASP A 135 -13.95 -8.85 15.60
CA ASP A 135 -14.75 -7.77 16.17
C ASP A 135 -13.91 -6.48 16.20
N VAL A 136 -14.49 -5.37 15.75
CA VAL A 136 -13.76 -4.08 15.61
C VAL A 136 -13.39 -3.43 16.95
N ASP A 137 -14.11 -3.75 18.02
CA ASP A 137 -13.92 -3.13 19.34
C ASP A 137 -12.98 -3.96 20.22
N THR A 138 -13.02 -5.29 20.11
CA THR A 138 -12.25 -6.21 20.98
C THR A 138 -11.10 -6.93 20.28
N PHE A 139 -11.08 -6.95 18.94
CA PHE A 139 -10.21 -7.82 18.13
C PHE A 139 -10.39 -9.33 18.40
N GLU A 140 -11.50 -9.73 19.02
CA GLU A 140 -11.82 -11.16 19.15
C GLU A 140 -12.03 -11.79 17.77
N HIS A 141 -11.44 -12.96 17.56
CA HIS A 141 -11.57 -13.71 16.31
C HIS A 141 -12.98 -14.28 16.20
N ILE A 142 -13.70 -13.87 15.15
CA ILE A 142 -15.07 -14.28 14.86
C ILE A 142 -15.07 -15.52 13.95
N GLY A 143 -14.13 -15.59 13.02
CA GLY A 143 -14.05 -16.67 12.04
C GLY A 143 -13.01 -16.40 10.96
N SER A 144 -12.96 -17.30 9.99
CA SER A 144 -12.04 -17.19 8.85
C SER A 144 -12.70 -17.69 7.58
N PHE A 145 -12.17 -17.28 6.43
CA PHE A 145 -12.50 -17.82 5.13
C PHE A 145 -11.23 -18.14 4.33
N GLU A 146 -11.34 -19.05 3.37
CA GLU A 146 -10.25 -19.46 2.50
C GLU A 146 -10.41 -18.88 1.09
N PHE A 147 -9.29 -18.63 0.40
CA PHE A 147 -9.29 -18.18 -0.99
C PHE A 147 -8.06 -18.70 -1.77
N PRO A 148 -8.17 -19.03 -3.08
CA PRO A 148 -7.13 -19.75 -3.82
C PRO A 148 -6.01 -18.88 -4.43
N TYR A 149 -5.90 -17.61 -4.06
CA TYR A 149 -4.94 -16.62 -4.59
C TYR A 149 -4.14 -15.97 -3.45
N GLU A 150 -3.13 -15.15 -3.73
CA GLU A 150 -2.45 -14.36 -2.67
C GLU A 150 -3.36 -13.22 -2.20
N GLY A 151 -3.29 -12.83 -0.92
CA GLY A 151 -4.01 -11.65 -0.43
C GLY A 151 -3.06 -10.48 -0.26
N TRP A 152 -3.30 -9.36 -0.93
CA TRP A 152 -2.52 -8.13 -0.78
C TRP A 152 -3.41 -7.05 -0.16
N GLY A 153 -4.00 -6.13 -0.93
CA GLY A 153 -4.92 -5.12 -0.40
C GLY A 153 -6.38 -5.59 -0.35
N ILE A 154 -7.17 -4.97 0.53
CA ILE A 154 -8.63 -5.16 0.59
C ILE A 154 -9.34 -3.86 0.94
N THR A 155 -10.42 -3.56 0.23
CA THR A 155 -11.37 -2.47 0.55
C THR A 155 -12.81 -2.92 0.23
N HIS A 156 -13.79 -2.02 0.21
CA HIS A 156 -15.16 -2.36 -0.17
C HIS A 156 -15.94 -1.18 -0.76
N ASP A 157 -16.89 -1.47 -1.67
CA ASP A 157 -17.83 -0.49 -2.23
C ASP A 157 -19.15 -0.38 -1.41
N ASN A 158 -19.17 -0.94 -0.20
CA ASN A 158 -20.32 -1.17 0.69
C ASN A 158 -21.28 -2.30 0.24
N LYS A 159 -21.02 -2.95 -0.90
CA LYS A 159 -21.78 -4.09 -1.40
C LYS A 159 -20.91 -5.35 -1.53
N ASN A 160 -19.69 -5.19 -2.01
CA ASN A 160 -18.70 -6.22 -2.26
C ASN A 160 -17.40 -5.85 -1.53
N LEU A 161 -16.68 -6.86 -1.07
CA LEU A 161 -15.26 -6.72 -0.74
C LEU A 161 -14.45 -6.69 -2.03
N ILE A 162 -13.36 -5.94 -2.08
CA ILE A 162 -12.52 -5.77 -3.26
C ILE A 162 -11.10 -6.11 -2.86
N ILE A 163 -10.48 -7.11 -3.51
CA ILE A 163 -9.16 -7.63 -3.16
C ILE A 163 -8.19 -7.48 -4.33
N SER A 164 -6.97 -7.05 -4.03
CA SER A 164 -5.79 -7.18 -4.91
C SER A 164 -4.89 -8.33 -4.44
N ASP A 165 -4.08 -8.86 -5.35
CA ASP A 165 -3.15 -9.97 -5.10
C ASP A 165 -1.75 -9.71 -5.71
N GLY A 166 -1.44 -8.45 -6.03
CA GLY A 166 -0.22 -8.08 -6.74
C GLY A 166 -0.26 -8.31 -8.26
N SER A 167 -1.28 -8.98 -8.80
CA SER A 167 -1.53 -9.00 -10.26
C SER A 167 -2.25 -7.73 -10.72
N GLU A 168 -2.62 -7.68 -12.00
CA GLU A 168 -3.50 -6.67 -12.56
C GLU A 168 -4.99 -6.88 -12.22
N THR A 169 -5.36 -7.97 -11.54
CA THR A 169 -6.76 -8.32 -11.30
C THR A 169 -7.25 -7.82 -9.95
N LEU A 170 -8.38 -7.10 -9.95
CA LEU A 170 -9.16 -6.82 -8.74
C LEU A 170 -10.36 -7.77 -8.67
N ARG A 171 -10.53 -8.43 -7.53
CA ARG A 171 -11.61 -9.39 -7.29
C ARG A 171 -12.65 -8.83 -6.35
N PHE A 172 -13.91 -8.90 -6.77
CA PHE A 172 -15.05 -8.48 -5.98
C PHE A 172 -15.69 -9.71 -5.37
N LEU A 173 -15.85 -9.73 -4.04
CA LEU A 173 -16.39 -10.86 -3.30
C LEU A 173 -17.71 -10.48 -2.63
N ASP A 174 -18.65 -11.40 -2.59
CA ASP A 174 -19.85 -11.27 -1.74
C ASP A 174 -19.42 -11.37 -0.26
N PRO A 175 -19.70 -10.37 0.59
CA PRO A 175 -19.23 -10.34 1.96
C PRO A 175 -19.88 -11.41 2.88
N ASN A 176 -20.93 -12.09 2.43
CA ASN A 176 -21.62 -13.11 3.22
C ASN A 176 -21.05 -14.52 3.02
N ASN A 177 -20.48 -14.79 1.84
CA ASN A 177 -19.96 -16.13 1.50
C ASN A 177 -18.53 -16.12 0.95
N PHE A 178 -17.94 -14.94 0.75
CA PHE A 178 -16.58 -14.71 0.27
C PHE A 178 -16.28 -15.29 -1.12
N LEU A 179 -17.32 -15.57 -1.91
CA LEU A 179 -17.17 -16.03 -3.29
C LEU A 179 -17.00 -14.83 -4.23
N ILE A 180 -16.14 -15.02 -5.23
CA ILE A 180 -15.93 -14.04 -6.30
C ILE A 180 -17.25 -13.85 -7.06
N THR A 181 -17.68 -12.59 -7.18
CA THR A 181 -18.85 -12.17 -7.95
C THR A 181 -18.46 -11.48 -9.25
N LYS A 182 -17.27 -10.86 -9.28
CA LYS A 182 -16.74 -10.12 -10.44
C LYS A 182 -15.22 -10.06 -10.35
N GLU A 183 -14.56 -10.08 -11.49
CA GLU A 183 -13.14 -9.73 -11.63
C GLU A 183 -13.00 -8.62 -12.68
N VAL A 184 -12.11 -7.68 -12.45
CA VAL A 184 -11.73 -6.64 -13.42
C VAL A 184 -10.21 -6.60 -13.54
N GLN A 185 -9.72 -6.35 -14.75
CA GLN A 185 -8.29 -6.17 -14.99
C GLN A 185 -7.98 -4.68 -15.06
N VAL A 186 -7.08 -4.22 -14.19
CA VAL A 186 -6.67 -2.83 -14.14
C VAL A 186 -5.78 -2.51 -15.32
N HIS A 187 -6.18 -1.50 -16.08
CA HIS A 187 -5.51 -1.18 -17.33
C HIS A 187 -5.57 0.31 -17.64
N PHE A 188 -4.64 0.73 -18.49
CA PHE A 188 -4.65 2.06 -19.08
C PHE A 188 -4.12 2.02 -20.50
N ASN A 189 -4.88 2.57 -21.47
CA ASN A 189 -4.54 2.53 -22.89
C ASN A 189 -4.22 1.11 -23.41
N GLY A 190 -4.97 0.10 -22.95
CA GLY A 190 -4.79 -1.30 -23.35
C GLY A 190 -3.56 -2.00 -22.74
N LEU A 191 -2.84 -1.35 -21.82
CA LEU A 191 -1.76 -1.98 -21.05
C LEU A 191 -2.23 -2.28 -19.63
N MET A 192 -1.98 -3.50 -19.17
CA MET A 192 -2.30 -3.93 -17.82
C MET A 192 -1.34 -3.32 -16.81
N ILE A 193 -1.88 -2.92 -15.65
CA ILE A 193 -1.10 -2.42 -14.53
C ILE A 193 -1.17 -3.44 -13.40
N ASN A 194 -0.04 -4.06 -13.10
CA ASN A 194 0.09 -5.04 -12.01
C ASN A 194 0.72 -4.39 -10.76
N GLN A 195 1.10 -5.22 -9.79
CA GLN A 195 1.65 -4.80 -8.49
C GLN A 195 0.66 -3.95 -7.69
N LEU A 196 -0.63 -4.18 -7.90
CA LEU A 196 -1.70 -3.59 -7.10
C LEU A 196 -1.56 -4.09 -5.66
N ASN A 197 -1.34 -3.16 -4.74
CA ASN A 197 -1.09 -3.45 -3.34
C ASN A 197 -2.27 -2.95 -2.50
N GLU A 198 -2.01 -2.16 -1.45
CA GLU A 198 -3.04 -1.64 -0.57
C GLU A 198 -4.10 -0.80 -1.31
N LEU A 199 -5.36 -0.93 -0.86
CA LEU A 199 -6.55 -0.42 -1.54
C LEU A 199 -7.41 0.43 -0.59
N GLU A 200 -8.04 1.47 -1.13
CA GLU A 200 -9.09 2.25 -0.45
C GLU A 200 -10.21 2.64 -1.43
N PHE A 201 -11.48 2.61 -1.01
CA PHE A 201 -12.62 2.93 -1.86
C PHE A 201 -13.17 4.31 -1.51
N ILE A 202 -12.98 5.26 -2.43
CA ILE A 202 -13.25 6.68 -2.17
C ILE A 202 -14.14 7.21 -3.30
N ASN A 203 -15.32 7.71 -2.94
CA ASN A 203 -16.24 8.38 -3.86
C ASN A 203 -16.53 7.61 -5.16
N GLY A 204 -16.70 6.28 -5.06
CA GLY A 204 -17.03 5.42 -6.20
C GLY A 204 -15.83 4.94 -7.00
N LYS A 205 -14.59 5.21 -6.56
CA LYS A 205 -13.36 4.79 -7.22
C LYS A 205 -12.48 3.98 -6.28
N ILE A 206 -11.67 3.11 -6.85
CA ILE A 206 -10.68 2.32 -6.11
C ILE A 206 -9.34 3.04 -6.22
N TYR A 207 -8.74 3.38 -5.09
CA TYR A 207 -7.40 3.92 -4.99
C TYR A 207 -6.49 2.76 -4.65
N ALA A 208 -5.44 2.55 -5.44
CA ALA A 208 -4.51 1.44 -5.24
C ALA A 208 -3.07 1.94 -5.20
N ASN A 209 -2.34 1.60 -4.14
CA ASN A 209 -0.89 1.66 -4.19
C ASN A 209 -0.37 0.73 -5.29
N VAL A 210 0.64 1.17 -6.04
CA VAL A 210 1.39 0.28 -6.94
C VAL A 210 2.75 0.00 -6.32
N TRP A 211 2.98 -1.27 -5.95
CA TRP A 211 4.14 -1.67 -5.18
C TRP A 211 5.45 -1.26 -5.86
N HIS A 212 6.42 -0.85 -5.05
CA HIS A 212 7.70 -0.27 -5.49
C HIS A 212 7.61 1.02 -6.32
N THR A 213 6.50 1.75 -6.21
CA THR A 213 6.38 3.10 -6.75
C THR A 213 5.84 4.05 -5.69
N ASP A 214 6.15 5.33 -5.82
CA ASP A 214 5.50 6.38 -5.01
C ASP A 214 4.18 6.88 -5.65
N LEU A 215 3.46 5.99 -6.35
CA LEU A 215 2.25 6.32 -7.08
C LEU A 215 1.03 5.59 -6.50
N ILE A 216 -0.11 6.29 -6.52
CA ILE A 216 -1.43 5.70 -6.30
C ILE A 216 -2.23 5.87 -7.59
N ILE A 217 -2.82 4.79 -8.10
CA ILE A 217 -3.71 4.87 -9.27
C ILE A 217 -5.18 4.94 -8.81
N ILE A 218 -6.00 5.61 -9.60
CA ILE A 218 -7.45 5.76 -9.37
C ILE A 218 -8.17 4.97 -10.45
N VAL A 219 -8.83 3.90 -10.05
CA VAL A 219 -9.38 2.87 -10.92
C VAL A 219 -10.90 2.94 -10.91
N ASP A 220 -11.50 2.90 -12.10
CA ASP A 220 -12.93 2.68 -12.24
C ASP A 220 -13.28 1.22 -11.86
N PRO A 221 -14.15 1.00 -10.85
CA PRO A 221 -14.52 -0.35 -10.44
C PRO A 221 -15.31 -1.11 -11.49
N ASP A 222 -15.91 -0.44 -12.48
CA ASP A 222 -16.79 -1.08 -13.46
C ASP A 222 -16.02 -1.89 -14.50
N ASP A 223 -14.93 -1.37 -15.03
CA ASP A 223 -14.14 -2.00 -16.09
C ASP A 223 -12.63 -2.10 -15.79
N GLY A 224 -12.13 -1.48 -14.72
CA GLY A 224 -10.71 -1.46 -14.37
C GLY A 224 -9.91 -0.37 -15.09
N GLU A 225 -10.55 0.55 -15.82
CA GLU A 225 -9.84 1.66 -16.45
C GLU A 225 -9.25 2.61 -15.38
N VAL A 226 -7.96 2.92 -15.52
CA VAL A 226 -7.32 3.97 -14.71
C VAL A 226 -7.80 5.33 -15.21
N THR A 227 -8.43 6.10 -14.32
CA THR A 227 -9.03 7.41 -14.62
C THR A 227 -8.22 8.58 -14.06
N GLY A 228 -7.31 8.30 -13.13
CA GLY A 228 -6.37 9.27 -12.61
C GLY A 228 -5.26 8.61 -11.81
N TRP A 229 -4.34 9.42 -11.31
CA TRP A 229 -3.24 8.96 -10.46
C TRP A 229 -2.72 10.09 -9.59
N ILE A 230 -2.12 9.72 -8.46
CA ILE A 230 -1.53 10.60 -7.48
C ILE A 230 -0.02 10.36 -7.47
N ASN A 231 0.74 11.43 -7.68
CA ASN A 231 2.19 11.43 -7.58
C ASN A 231 2.63 11.81 -6.15
N LEU A 232 3.11 10.83 -5.38
CA LEU A 232 3.64 11.04 -4.03
C LEU A 232 5.18 11.03 -3.97
N ILE A 233 5.86 11.11 -5.12
CA ILE A 233 7.33 11.16 -5.17
C ILE A 233 7.83 12.29 -4.27
N GLY A 234 8.78 11.95 -3.40
CA GLY A 234 9.43 12.88 -2.48
C GLY A 234 8.65 13.21 -1.21
N LEU A 235 7.49 12.56 -0.96
CA LEU A 235 6.69 12.76 0.26
C LEU A 235 7.50 12.35 1.49
N GLU A 236 8.00 11.13 1.51
CA GLU A 236 8.93 10.63 2.53
C GLU A 236 10.34 10.56 1.95
N LYS A 237 11.31 11.17 2.63
CA LYS A 237 12.71 11.19 2.20
C LYS A 237 13.51 10.18 3.01
N GLN A 238 13.59 8.95 2.53
CA GLN A 238 14.37 7.90 3.20
C GLN A 238 15.67 7.56 2.47
N SER A 239 16.64 7.03 3.23
CA SER A 239 17.93 6.58 2.69
C SER A 239 17.88 5.20 2.02
N ASP A 240 16.87 4.37 2.32
CA ASP A 240 16.70 3.03 1.74
C ASP A 240 15.29 2.82 1.17
N LEU A 241 15.13 3.19 -0.10
CA LEU A 241 13.87 3.08 -0.85
C LEU A 241 13.48 1.62 -1.16
N SER A 242 14.37 0.65 -0.96
CA SER A 242 14.10 -0.75 -1.33
C SER A 242 13.22 -1.50 -0.32
N LYS A 243 13.20 -1.03 0.93
CA LYS A 243 12.48 -1.69 2.04
C LYS A 243 11.35 -0.84 2.60
N ASN A 244 11.43 0.47 2.44
CA ASN A 244 10.55 1.42 3.11
C ASN A 244 9.67 2.14 2.09
N VAL A 245 8.86 1.36 1.38
CA VAL A 245 8.03 1.81 0.25
C VAL A 245 6.69 2.38 0.73
N LEU A 246 6.13 3.30 -0.06
CA LEU A 246 4.75 3.76 0.07
C LEU A 246 3.79 2.56 0.08
N ASN A 247 2.94 2.46 1.11
CA ASN A 247 1.89 1.45 1.23
C ASN A 247 0.97 1.81 2.42
N GLY A 248 -0.34 1.87 2.18
CA GLY A 248 -1.34 2.24 3.19
C GLY A 248 -2.03 3.55 2.83
N ILE A 249 -3.32 3.45 2.53
CA ILE A 249 -4.22 4.54 2.20
C ILE A 249 -5.41 4.43 3.15
N ALA A 250 -5.76 5.51 3.83
CA ALA A 250 -6.96 5.56 4.63
C ALA A 250 -7.76 6.83 4.34
N PHE A 251 -9.08 6.71 4.33
CA PHE A 251 -9.95 7.86 4.05
C PHE A 251 -10.98 8.12 5.16
N ASP A 252 -10.93 9.32 5.72
CA ASP A 252 -11.96 9.83 6.62
C ASP A 252 -13.10 10.47 5.82
N GLN A 253 -14.14 9.68 5.53
CA GLN A 253 -15.31 10.18 4.80
C GLN A 253 -16.05 11.33 5.51
N THR A 254 -15.95 11.44 6.85
CA THR A 254 -16.68 12.45 7.61
C THR A 254 -16.05 13.83 7.44
N ASN A 255 -14.72 13.89 7.43
CA ASN A 255 -13.96 15.15 7.36
C ASN A 255 -13.22 15.33 6.03
N ASN A 256 -13.40 14.40 5.08
CA ASN A 256 -12.73 14.39 3.77
C ASN A 256 -11.19 14.44 3.90
N ARG A 257 -10.63 13.61 4.78
CA ARG A 257 -9.17 13.55 5.01
C ARG A 257 -8.58 12.32 4.33
N PHE A 258 -7.54 12.53 3.55
CA PHE A 258 -6.80 11.49 2.85
C PHE A 258 -5.49 11.25 3.60
N LEU A 259 -5.31 10.04 4.13
CA LEU A 259 -4.17 9.65 4.95
C LEU A 259 -3.32 8.64 4.19
N VAL A 260 -2.00 8.83 4.20
CA VAL A 260 -1.05 7.91 3.58
C VAL A 260 0.16 7.66 4.48
N THR A 261 0.71 6.46 4.41
CA THR A 261 1.95 6.08 5.09
C THR A 261 2.74 5.10 4.22
N GLY A 262 3.75 4.46 4.79
CA GLY A 262 4.48 3.40 4.13
C GLY A 262 5.08 2.42 5.11
N LYS A 263 5.65 1.35 4.55
CA LYS A 263 6.33 0.30 5.31
C LYS A 263 7.53 0.93 6.01
N HIS A 264 7.61 0.80 7.33
CA HIS A 264 8.65 1.40 8.17
C HIS A 264 8.77 2.93 8.09
N TRP A 265 7.74 3.63 7.61
CA TRP A 265 7.75 5.09 7.63
C TRP A 265 7.63 5.59 9.08
N PRO A 266 8.43 6.58 9.50
CA PRO A 266 8.28 7.20 10.82
C PRO A 266 7.09 8.17 10.89
N HIS A 267 6.46 8.44 9.74
CA HIS A 267 5.38 9.41 9.62
C HIS A 267 4.20 8.86 8.82
N LEU A 268 3.00 9.26 9.26
CA LEU A 268 1.77 9.18 8.49
C LEU A 268 1.37 10.61 8.10
N TYR A 269 0.95 10.80 6.86
CA TYR A 269 0.65 12.11 6.30
C TYR A 269 -0.83 12.25 6.01
N GLU A 270 -1.42 13.35 6.46
CA GLU A 270 -2.66 13.85 5.89
C GLU A 270 -2.33 14.75 4.71
N ILE A 271 -2.88 14.42 3.55
CA ILE A 271 -2.62 15.12 2.31
C ILE A 271 -3.91 15.68 1.71
N LEU A 272 -3.79 16.83 1.07
CA LEU A 272 -4.78 17.36 0.15
C LEU A 272 -4.30 17.05 -1.27
N LEU A 273 -5.17 16.44 -2.08
CA LEU A 273 -4.90 16.20 -3.48
C LEU A 273 -5.04 17.51 -4.27
N ILE A 274 -3.98 17.88 -4.97
CA ILE A 274 -3.94 19.07 -5.83
C ILE A 274 -3.91 18.58 -7.27
N GLU A 275 -4.91 18.93 -8.06
CA GLU A 275 -4.89 18.60 -9.48
C GLU A 275 -3.76 19.36 -10.17
N ASP A 276 -2.84 18.63 -10.80
CA ASP A 276 -1.76 19.17 -11.60
C ASP A 276 -2.31 19.57 -12.96
N SER A 277 -3.06 20.67 -12.98
CA SER A 277 -3.45 21.32 -14.20
C SER A 277 -2.21 22.00 -14.80
N PHE A 278 -1.50 21.31 -15.68
CA PHE A 278 -0.74 22.00 -16.72
C PHE A 278 -1.73 22.80 -17.55
N VAL A 279 -2.05 24.01 -17.09
CA VAL A 279 -2.55 25.06 -17.96
C VAL A 279 -1.39 25.35 -18.91
N VAL A 280 -1.46 24.80 -20.12
CA VAL A 280 -0.69 25.33 -21.23
C VAL A 280 -1.24 26.74 -21.44
N SER A 281 -0.69 27.72 -20.73
CA SER A 281 -0.85 29.14 -21.07
C SER A 281 -0.01 29.40 -22.32
N ASN A 282 -0.43 28.82 -23.45
CA ASN A 282 -0.13 29.36 -24.76
C ASN A 282 -1.09 30.53 -24.98
N GLU A 283 -0.86 31.64 -24.29
CA GLU A 283 -1.35 32.93 -24.75
C GLU A 283 -0.53 34.06 -24.10
N LEU A 284 -0.03 34.95 -24.98
CA LEU A 284 0.55 36.27 -24.70
C LEU A 284 2.05 36.37 -24.38
N ILE A 285 2.90 36.05 -25.37
CA ILE A 285 3.95 36.98 -25.81
C ILE A 285 3.97 37.03 -27.35
N SER A 286 2.97 37.70 -27.94
CA SER A 286 3.14 38.37 -29.22
C SER A 286 2.29 39.63 -29.27
N ARG A 287 2.87 40.74 -28.83
CA ARG A 287 2.81 42.09 -29.42
C ARG A 287 3.59 43.06 -28.54
#